data_AF-A0A7J7QMN1-F1
#
_entry.id   AF-A0A7J7QMN1-F1
#
_cell.length_a   1.000
_cell.length_b   1.000
_cell.length_c   1.000
_cell.angle_alpha   90.00
_cell.angle_beta   90.00
_cell.angle_gamma   90.00
#
_symmetry.space_group_name_H-M   'P 1'
#
loop_
_entity.id
_entity.type
_entity.pdbx_description
1 polymer ?
#
loop_
_entity_poly.entity_id
_entity_poly.type
_entity_poly.pdbx_seq_one_letter_code
_entity_poly.pdbx_strand_id
1 'polypeptide(L)'
;MAAEPAGAGGAEKDVFGQFPAPPDFYKLYAAGPGAGPEPPAPVEGVIHALGEPFDTDEPYTPQLPVSRMYRIQQDGSVDIKAELLCLNKGLLFMFLELLQVLVVQPSQYSSMLSEIMGTLFNMNHLLNMARPLQARETLKHALRSQIAEKQTALADLRAQSAKIKQQLLAATQQLAAVGGDAAESAQRPAKQQQEQEQEHAAAMEEG
;
A
#
# COMPACT_ATOMS: atom_id res chain seq x y z
N MET A 1 -29.30 -50.00 20.94
CA MET A 1 -27.99 -49.72 21.56
C MET A 1 -27.04 -49.39 20.42
N ALA A 2 -27.32 -48.27 19.77
CA ALA A 2 -26.55 -47.02 19.85
C ALA A 2 -25.29 -47.06 18.98
N ALA A 3 -25.48 -46.62 17.73
CA ALA A 3 -24.44 -46.20 16.80
C ALA A 3 -24.27 -44.67 16.90
N GLU A 4 -23.12 -44.19 16.41
CA GLU A 4 -22.58 -42.80 16.32
C GLU A 4 -21.61 -42.31 17.43
N PRO A 5 -20.66 -41.40 17.11
CA PRO A 5 -20.04 -41.17 15.81
C PRO A 5 -18.51 -40.96 15.83
N ALA A 6 -17.94 -41.13 14.64
CA ALA A 6 -16.68 -40.54 14.22
C ALA A 6 -16.76 -39.00 14.31
N GLY A 7 -15.75 -38.35 14.88
CA GLY A 7 -15.67 -36.91 14.86
C GLY A 7 -14.52 -36.32 15.66
N ALA A 8 -13.74 -35.52 14.94
CA ALA A 8 -12.91 -34.42 15.41
C ALA A 8 -11.53 -34.72 16.00
N GLY A 9 -10.55 -33.97 15.48
CA GLY A 9 -9.24 -33.82 16.08
C GLY A 9 -8.08 -34.16 15.16
N GLY A 10 -8.16 -33.81 13.87
CA GLY A 10 -6.91 -33.59 13.13
C GLY A 10 -6.11 -32.56 13.91
N ALA A 11 -5.02 -32.99 14.54
CA ALA A 11 -4.11 -32.10 15.24
C ALA A 11 -3.63 -31.06 14.23
N GLU A 12 -4.15 -29.83 14.32
CA GLU A 12 -3.49 -28.67 13.76
C GLU A 12 -2.06 -28.72 14.27
N LYS A 13 -1.12 -29.08 13.39
CA LYS A 13 0.29 -29.00 13.69
C LYS A 13 0.53 -27.54 14.04
N ASP A 14 0.75 -27.31 15.32
CA ASP A 14 1.01 -25.99 15.88
C ASP A 14 2.19 -25.40 15.12
N VAL A 15 1.89 -24.54 14.13
CA VAL A 15 2.84 -24.00 13.15
C VAL A 15 3.97 -23.25 13.88
N PHE A 16 3.68 -22.78 15.09
CA PHE A 16 4.62 -22.10 15.98
C PHE A 16 5.69 -23.02 16.58
N GLY A 17 5.49 -24.33 16.63
CA GLY A 17 6.53 -25.27 17.07
C GLY A 17 7.67 -25.47 16.07
N GLN A 18 7.52 -24.95 14.84
CA GLN A 18 8.51 -25.04 13.78
C GLN A 18 9.56 -23.92 13.84
N PHE A 19 9.31 -22.88 14.66
CA PHE A 19 10.22 -21.77 14.88
C PHE A 19 10.86 -21.89 16.27
N PRO A 20 12.14 -21.48 16.43
CA PRO A 20 12.76 -21.44 17.75
C PRO A 20 11.95 -20.53 18.67
N ALA A 21 11.84 -20.92 19.95
CA ALA A 21 11.25 -20.06 20.96
C ALA A 21 11.97 -18.69 20.95
N PRO A 22 11.22 -17.58 21.10
CA PRO A 22 11.83 -16.26 21.10
C PRO A 22 12.88 -16.16 22.22
N PRO A 23 13.99 -15.44 22.00
CA PRO A 23 14.99 -15.24 23.02
C PRO A 23 14.39 -14.71 24.33
N ASP A 24 14.91 -15.16 25.47
CA ASP A 24 14.39 -14.89 26.82
C ASP A 24 14.38 -13.41 27.25
N PHE A 25 14.85 -12.49 26.41
CA PHE A 25 14.90 -11.05 26.69
C PHE A 25 13.53 -10.43 27.01
N TYR A 26 12.43 -11.03 26.53
CA TYR A 26 11.08 -10.56 26.85
C TYR A 26 10.77 -10.60 28.36
N LYS A 27 11.41 -11.49 29.12
CA LYS A 27 11.24 -11.61 30.59
C LYS A 27 11.71 -10.35 31.33
N LEU A 28 12.65 -9.59 30.73
CA LEU A 28 13.17 -8.34 31.29
C LEU A 28 12.15 -7.20 31.25
N TYR A 29 11.10 -7.34 30.43
CA TYR A 29 10.02 -6.34 30.29
C TYR A 29 8.78 -6.68 31.12
N ALA A 30 8.86 -7.65 32.05
CA ALA A 30 7.72 -8.11 32.84
C ALA A 30 7.07 -7.01 33.70
N ALA A 31 7.87 -6.05 34.17
CA ALA A 31 7.39 -4.91 34.97
C ALA A 31 6.96 -3.70 34.10
N GLY A 32 7.00 -3.81 32.77
CA GLY A 32 6.55 -2.79 31.82
C GLY A 32 7.60 -2.43 30.75
N PRO A 33 7.24 -1.58 29.77
CA PRO A 33 8.09 -1.24 28.62
C PRO A 33 9.44 -0.61 28.97
N GLY A 34 9.56 0.00 30.15
CA GLY A 34 10.80 0.65 30.62
C GLY A 34 11.62 -0.15 31.64
N ALA A 35 11.22 -1.39 31.95
CA ALA A 35 11.92 -2.24 32.92
C ALA A 35 13.11 -3.01 32.31
N GLY A 36 13.14 -3.13 30.97
CA GLY A 36 14.23 -3.78 30.26
C GLY A 36 15.48 -2.89 30.17
N PRO A 37 16.65 -3.48 29.89
CA PRO A 37 17.86 -2.71 29.61
C PRO A 37 17.64 -1.78 28.41
N GLU A 38 18.27 -0.61 28.44
CA GLU A 38 18.32 0.28 27.29
C GLU A 38 18.96 -0.48 26.10
N PRO A 39 18.51 -0.21 24.85
CA PRO A 39 19.09 -0.83 23.68
C PRO A 39 20.60 -0.55 23.64
N PRO A 40 21.42 -1.53 23.20
CA PRO A 40 22.85 -1.31 23.06
C PRO A 40 23.10 -0.13 22.11
N ALA A 41 24.17 0.62 22.38
CA ALA A 41 24.58 1.70 21.49
C ALA A 41 24.76 1.17 20.05
N PRO A 42 24.36 1.94 19.02
CA PRO A 42 24.62 1.58 17.63
C PRO A 42 26.10 1.21 17.46
N VAL A 43 26.36 0.10 16.78
CA VAL A 43 27.73 -0.31 16.50
C VAL A 43 28.28 0.62 15.42
N GLU A 44 29.30 1.39 15.77
CA GLU A 44 30.03 2.24 14.81
C GLU A 44 31.11 1.40 14.12
N GLY A 45 31.24 1.56 12.79
CA GLY A 45 32.20 0.84 11.95
C GLY A 45 31.62 -0.33 11.13
N VAL A 46 32.51 -1.24 10.75
CA VAL A 46 32.21 -2.36 9.83
C VAL A 46 31.53 -3.50 10.59
N ILE A 47 30.24 -3.70 10.33
CA ILE A 47 29.45 -4.84 10.79
C ILE A 47 29.36 -5.89 9.68
N HIS A 48 29.40 -7.19 10.02
CA HIS A 48 29.14 -8.23 9.02
C HIS A 48 27.64 -8.45 8.88
N ALA A 49 27.02 -7.77 7.91
CA ALA A 49 25.63 -7.96 7.57
C ALA A 49 25.51 -9.08 6.51
N LEU A 50 24.85 -10.19 6.86
CA LEU A 50 24.63 -11.33 5.95
C LEU A 50 25.92 -11.95 5.38
N GLY A 51 27.02 -11.84 6.13
CA GLY A 51 28.34 -12.34 5.72
C GLY A 51 29.20 -11.33 4.96
N GLU A 52 28.64 -10.20 4.54
CA GLU A 52 29.38 -9.12 3.88
C GLU A 52 29.76 -8.03 4.89
N PRO A 53 30.99 -7.49 4.84
CA PRO A 53 31.34 -6.30 5.61
C PRO A 53 30.48 -5.13 5.14
N PHE A 54 29.71 -4.55 6.05
CA PHE A 54 28.86 -3.38 5.86
C PHE A 54 29.37 -2.29 6.78
N ASP A 55 29.84 -1.18 6.20
CA ASP A 55 30.29 -0.03 6.95
C ASP A 55 29.11 0.91 7.20
N THR A 56 28.86 1.22 8.47
CA THR A 56 27.73 2.06 8.88
C THR A 56 27.90 3.52 8.45
N ASP A 57 29.14 3.95 8.21
CA ASP A 57 29.48 5.31 7.79
C ASP A 57 29.60 5.48 6.26
N GLU A 58 29.33 4.42 5.48
CA GLU A 58 29.52 4.46 4.04
C GLU A 58 28.50 5.43 3.38
N PRO A 59 28.96 6.39 2.56
CA PRO A 59 28.07 7.28 1.85
C PRO A 59 27.14 6.49 0.91
N TYR A 60 25.85 6.83 0.91
CA TYR A 60 24.82 6.15 0.11
C TYR A 60 25.13 6.09 -1.40
N THR A 61 25.94 7.02 -1.91
CA THR A 61 26.44 6.95 -3.28
C THR A 61 27.84 6.34 -3.28
N PRO A 62 28.04 5.17 -3.90
CA PRO A 62 29.36 4.55 -4.00
C PRO A 62 30.36 5.51 -4.64
N GLN A 63 31.58 5.53 -4.11
CA GLN A 63 32.66 6.32 -4.70
C GLN A 63 32.90 5.86 -6.15
N LEU A 64 33.20 6.82 -7.03
CA LEU A 64 33.49 6.48 -8.42
C LEU A 64 34.88 5.82 -8.50
N PRO A 65 34.99 4.54 -8.91
CA PRO A 65 36.27 3.83 -8.94
C PRO A 65 37.18 4.26 -10.09
N VAL A 66 36.66 5.09 -11.00
CA VAL A 66 37.32 5.53 -12.23
C VAL A 66 37.34 7.06 -12.33
N SER A 67 38.11 7.60 -13.27
CA SER A 67 38.10 9.03 -13.55
C SER A 67 36.69 9.52 -13.89
N ARG A 68 36.32 10.68 -13.33
CA ARG A 68 35.01 11.30 -13.55
C ARG A 68 34.93 11.85 -14.97
N MET A 69 33.90 11.43 -15.71
CA MET A 69 33.65 11.85 -17.09
C MET A 69 32.46 12.81 -17.25
N TYR A 70 31.69 13.05 -16.18
CA TYR A 70 30.56 13.99 -16.16
C TYR A 70 30.90 15.28 -15.41
N ARG A 71 30.22 16.38 -15.76
CA ARG A 71 30.47 17.70 -15.19
C ARG A 71 29.61 17.96 -13.94
N ILE A 72 30.21 18.64 -12.97
CA ILE A 72 29.50 19.23 -11.83
C ILE A 72 29.32 20.72 -12.13
N GLN A 73 28.11 21.23 -11.92
CA GLN A 73 27.81 22.65 -12.08
C GLN A 73 28.47 23.49 -10.99
N GLN A 74 28.48 24.81 -11.16
CA GLN A 74 29.05 25.74 -10.16
C GLN A 74 28.37 25.62 -8.79
N ASP A 75 27.09 25.24 -8.78
CA ASP A 75 26.28 25.05 -7.58
C ASP A 75 26.49 23.69 -6.89
N GLY A 76 27.43 22.87 -7.38
CA GLY A 76 27.66 21.50 -6.88
C GLY A 76 26.62 20.47 -7.33
N SER A 77 25.59 20.89 -8.08
CA SER A 77 24.58 20.00 -8.65
C SER A 77 25.08 19.34 -9.94
N VAL A 78 24.52 18.17 -10.27
CA VAL A 78 24.79 17.47 -11.53
C VAL A 78 23.49 17.38 -12.30
N ASP A 79 23.48 17.81 -13.56
CA ASP A 79 22.37 17.50 -14.46
C ASP A 79 22.50 16.06 -14.94
N ILE A 80 22.00 15.14 -14.10
CA ILE A 80 22.10 13.70 -14.33
C ILE A 80 21.55 13.33 -15.71
N LYS A 81 20.47 13.97 -16.16
CA LYS A 81 19.84 13.64 -17.44
C LYS A 81 20.72 14.06 -18.61
N ALA A 82 21.20 15.30 -18.62
CA ALA A 82 22.04 15.79 -19.70
C ALA A 82 23.36 15.02 -19.78
N GLU A 83 24.00 14.78 -18.63
CA GLU A 83 25.26 14.05 -18.56
C GLU A 83 25.10 12.57 -18.99
N LEU A 84 24.03 11.90 -18.55
CA LEU A 84 23.76 10.51 -18.96
C LEU A 84 23.50 10.40 -20.46
N LEU A 85 22.79 11.38 -21.06
CA LEU A 85 22.58 11.44 -22.51
C LEU A 85 23.89 11.72 -23.26
N CYS A 86 24.75 12.59 -22.72
CA CYS A 86 26.06 12.88 -23.29
C CYS A 86 26.95 11.63 -23.30
N LEU A 87 27.07 10.95 -22.15
CA LEU A 87 27.84 9.72 -22.01
C LEU A 87 27.27 8.59 -22.87
N ASN A 88 25.93 8.46 -22.97
CA ASN A 88 25.31 7.45 -23.84
C ASN A 88 25.64 7.68 -25.32
N LYS A 89 25.59 8.93 -25.79
CA LYS A 89 26.03 9.26 -27.15
C LYS A 89 27.51 8.93 -27.34
N GLY A 90 28.37 9.32 -26.40
CA GLY A 90 29.80 8.99 -26.42
C GLY A 90 30.05 7.48 -26.47
N LEU A 91 29.30 6.70 -25.69
CA LEU A 91 29.37 5.24 -25.66
C LEU A 91 29.07 4.61 -27.02
N LEU A 92 28.10 5.16 -27.77
CA LEU A 92 27.81 4.70 -29.12
C LEU A 92 28.99 4.96 -30.08
N PHE A 93 29.64 6.12 -29.97
CA PHE A 93 30.84 6.42 -30.76
C PHE A 93 31.99 5.48 -30.41
N MET A 94 32.29 5.28 -29.12
CA MET A 94 33.34 4.33 -28.69
C MET A 94 33.04 2.90 -29.14
N PHE A 95 31.77 2.48 -29.18
CA PHE A 95 31.39 1.18 -29.71
C PHE A 95 31.66 1.06 -31.23
N LEU A 96 31.38 2.11 -32.00
CA LEU A 96 31.72 2.12 -33.43
C LEU A 96 33.23 2.13 -33.66
N GLU A 97 33.99 2.87 -32.86
CA GLU A 97 35.46 2.84 -32.90
C GLU A 97 36.01 1.45 -32.54
N LEU A 98 35.42 0.78 -31.55
CA LEU A 98 35.77 -0.62 -31.23
C LEU A 98 35.57 -1.54 -32.44
N LEU A 99 34.44 -1.44 -33.14
CA LEU A 99 34.19 -2.23 -34.35
C LEU A 99 35.25 -1.96 -35.43
N GLN A 100 35.64 -0.70 -35.62
CA GLN A 100 36.69 -0.33 -36.56
C GLN A 100 38.06 -0.90 -36.16
N VAL A 101 38.42 -0.82 -34.88
CA VAL A 101 39.67 -1.39 -34.35
C VAL A 101 39.70 -2.91 -34.53
N LEU A 102 38.58 -3.60 -34.31
CA LEU A 102 38.49 -5.05 -34.50
C LEU A 102 38.71 -5.47 -35.96
N VAL A 103 38.35 -4.63 -36.93
CA VAL A 103 38.59 -4.89 -38.36
C VAL A 103 40.02 -4.58 -38.76
N VAL A 104 40.59 -3.47 -38.30
CA VAL A 104 41.91 -2.98 -38.74
C VAL A 104 43.06 -3.60 -37.93
N GLN A 105 42.94 -3.62 -36.60
CA GLN A 105 43.99 -4.03 -35.67
C GLN A 105 43.36 -4.69 -34.43
N PRO A 106 42.94 -5.97 -34.52
CA PRO A 106 42.23 -6.65 -33.44
C PRO A 106 43.05 -6.78 -32.15
N SER A 107 44.37 -6.65 -32.19
CA SER A 107 45.24 -6.73 -31.00
C SER A 107 45.08 -5.56 -30.03
N GLN A 108 44.48 -4.43 -30.45
CA GLN A 108 44.33 -3.23 -29.61
C GLN A 108 42.94 -3.06 -28.97
N TYR A 109 42.06 -4.06 -29.11
CA TYR A 109 40.68 -3.95 -28.60
C TYR A 109 40.57 -3.71 -27.09
N SER A 110 41.55 -4.19 -26.30
CA SER A 110 41.52 -4.14 -24.84
C SER A 110 41.53 -2.72 -24.29
N SER A 111 42.27 -1.79 -24.92
CA SER A 111 42.31 -0.39 -24.52
C SER A 111 40.95 0.27 -24.69
N MET A 112 40.34 0.11 -25.87
CA MET A 112 39.01 0.66 -26.18
C MET A 112 37.93 0.05 -25.28
N LEU A 113 38.04 -1.24 -24.96
CA LEU A 113 37.12 -1.90 -24.03
C LEU A 113 37.23 -1.34 -22.61
N SER A 114 38.44 -1.01 -22.15
CA SER A 114 38.64 -0.35 -20.85
C SER A 114 38.00 1.04 -20.80
N GLU A 115 38.06 1.81 -21.89
CA GLU A 115 37.42 3.12 -22.00
C GLU A 115 35.88 3.03 -21.98
N ILE A 116 35.33 2.04 -22.70
CA ILE A 116 33.90 1.71 -22.67
C ILE A 116 33.47 1.35 -21.25
N MET A 117 34.21 0.49 -20.56
CA MET A 117 33.93 0.11 -19.17
C MET A 117 33.99 1.32 -18.23
N GLY A 118 34.98 2.21 -18.40
CA GLY A 118 35.07 3.46 -17.65
C GLY A 118 33.83 4.35 -17.84
N THR A 119 33.32 4.43 -19.06
CA THR A 119 32.09 5.18 -19.37
C THR A 119 30.87 4.55 -18.72
N LEU A 120 30.75 3.23 -18.74
CA LEU A 120 29.66 2.50 -18.08
C LEU A 120 29.70 2.68 -16.56
N PHE A 121 30.87 2.66 -15.93
CA PHE A 121 30.99 2.95 -14.50
C PHE A 121 30.53 4.38 -14.16
N ASN A 122 30.88 5.36 -14.99
CA ASN A 122 30.41 6.75 -14.84
C ASN A 122 28.88 6.85 -14.97
N MET A 123 28.28 6.17 -15.97
CA MET A 123 26.83 6.11 -16.13
C MET A 123 26.14 5.46 -14.92
N ASN A 124 26.69 4.36 -14.41
CA ASN A 124 26.15 3.68 -13.23
C ASN A 124 26.21 4.57 -11.99
N HIS A 125 27.29 5.31 -11.81
CA HIS A 125 27.41 6.27 -10.72
C HIS A 125 26.35 7.39 -10.82
N LEU A 126 26.13 7.95 -12.02
CA LEU A 126 25.05 8.92 -12.24
C LEU A 126 23.66 8.36 -11.92
N LEU A 127 23.40 7.09 -12.27
CA LEU A 127 22.15 6.41 -11.92
C LEU A 127 22.02 6.20 -10.40
N ASN A 128 23.11 5.86 -9.71
CA ASN A 128 23.13 5.74 -8.26
C ASN A 128 22.83 7.09 -7.58
N MET A 129 23.38 8.19 -8.09
CA MET A 129 23.04 9.54 -7.64
C MET A 129 21.55 9.90 -7.85
N ALA A 130 20.88 9.29 -8.84
CA ALA A 130 19.46 9.51 -9.11
C ALA A 130 18.51 8.74 -8.16
N ARG A 131 19.00 7.70 -7.46
CA ARG A 131 18.15 6.83 -6.61
C ARG A 131 17.38 7.59 -5.53
N PRO A 132 17.96 8.54 -4.78
CA PRO A 132 17.22 9.30 -3.77
C PRO A 132 16.10 10.14 -4.38
N LEU A 133 16.33 10.76 -5.55
CA LEU A 133 15.32 11.54 -6.26
C LEU A 133 14.18 10.63 -6.74
N GLN A 134 14.51 9.46 -7.30
CA GLN A 134 13.53 8.46 -7.71
C GLN A 134 12.69 7.96 -6.52
N ALA A 135 13.31 7.68 -5.36
CA ALA A 135 12.60 7.22 -4.18
C ALA A 135 11.56 8.26 -3.70
N ARG A 136 11.92 9.55 -3.72
CA ARG A 136 11.02 10.65 -3.36
C ARG A 136 9.83 10.77 -4.30
N GLU A 137 10.05 10.72 -5.61
CA GLU A 137 8.95 10.75 -6.59
C GLU A 137 8.09 9.48 -6.51
N THR A 138 8.69 8.32 -6.25
CA THR A 138 7.97 7.06 -6.01
C THR A 138 7.05 7.18 -4.79
N LEU A 139 7.55 7.72 -3.67
CA LEU A 139 6.76 7.95 -2.47
C LEU A 139 5.60 8.92 -2.73
N LYS A 140 5.88 10.01 -3.44
CA LYS A 140 4.85 11.00 -3.83
C LYS A 140 3.76 10.38 -4.70
N HIS A 141 4.13 9.51 -5.63
CA HIS A 141 3.17 8.75 -6.43
C HIS A 141 2.32 7.82 -5.56
N ALA A 142 2.95 7.03 -4.68
CA ALA A 142 2.25 6.13 -3.77
C ALA A 142 1.23 6.87 -2.89
N LEU A 143 1.61 8.02 -2.31
CA LEU A 143 0.71 8.84 -1.49
C LEU A 143 -0.46 9.38 -2.30
N ARG A 144 -0.25 9.81 -3.55
CA ARG A 144 -1.32 10.27 -4.43
C ARG A 144 -2.31 9.14 -4.76
N SER A 145 -1.80 7.94 -5.03
CA SER A 145 -2.65 6.76 -5.28
C SER A 145 -3.48 6.42 -4.04
N GLN A 146 -2.88 6.42 -2.84
CA GLN A 146 -3.62 6.19 -1.59
C GLN A 146 -4.71 7.25 -1.33
N ILE A 147 -4.45 8.52 -1.66
CA ILE A 147 -5.47 9.58 -1.54
C ILE A 147 -6.61 9.31 -2.51
N ALA A 148 -6.33 8.96 -3.76
CA ALA A 148 -7.35 8.66 -4.76
C ALA A 148 -8.21 7.45 -4.34
N GLU A 149 -7.58 6.36 -3.90
CA GLU A 149 -8.28 5.17 -3.38
C GLU A 149 -9.19 5.52 -2.20
N LYS A 150 -8.71 6.30 -1.24
CA LYS A 150 -9.52 6.75 -0.09
C LYS A 150 -10.68 7.64 -0.52
N GLN A 151 -10.49 8.51 -1.51
CA GLN A 151 -11.57 9.35 -2.03
C GLN A 151 -12.67 8.50 -2.70
N THR A 152 -12.28 7.52 -3.51
CA THR A 152 -13.23 6.57 -4.13
C THR A 152 -13.97 5.78 -3.06
N ALA A 153 -13.27 5.19 -2.08
CA ALA A 153 -13.90 4.46 -0.98
C ALA A 153 -14.89 5.33 -0.18
N LEU A 154 -14.55 6.61 0.07
CA LEU A 154 -15.47 7.55 0.73
C LEU A 154 -16.67 7.90 -0.15
N ALA A 155 -16.51 7.99 -1.47
CA ALA A 155 -17.63 8.22 -2.38
C ALA A 155 -18.59 7.02 -2.37
N ASP A 156 -18.05 5.80 -2.41
CA ASP A 156 -18.84 4.56 -2.35
C ASP A 156 -19.61 4.44 -1.02
N LEU A 157 -18.96 4.72 0.11
CA LEU A 157 -19.61 4.74 1.42
C LEU A 157 -20.73 5.79 1.50
N ARG A 158 -20.52 6.99 0.93
CA ARG A 158 -21.57 8.02 0.86
C ARG A 158 -22.75 7.56 0.01
N ALA A 159 -22.49 6.93 -1.14
CA ALA A 159 -23.54 6.39 -2.00
C ALA A 159 -24.34 5.28 -1.31
N GLN A 160 -23.66 4.36 -0.61
CA GLN A 160 -24.31 3.31 0.18
C GLN A 160 -25.13 3.89 1.34
N SER A 161 -24.59 4.87 2.07
CA SER A 161 -25.32 5.55 3.15
C SER A 161 -26.58 6.26 2.64
N ALA A 162 -26.50 6.93 1.47
CA ALA A 162 -27.66 7.56 0.85
C ALA A 162 -28.72 6.53 0.45
N LYS A 163 -28.31 5.39 -0.11
CA LYS A 163 -29.21 4.27 -0.45
C LYS A 163 -29.91 3.70 0.79
N ILE A 164 -29.16 3.44 1.86
CA ILE A 164 -29.70 2.93 3.12
C ILE A 164 -30.70 3.94 3.72
N LYS A 165 -30.38 5.24 3.72
CA LYS A 165 -31.31 6.28 4.20
C LYS A 165 -32.60 6.31 3.39
N GLN A 166 -32.53 6.20 2.07
CA GLN A 166 -33.73 6.11 1.22
C GLN A 166 -34.55 4.86 1.52
N GLN A 167 -33.90 3.70 1.67
CA GLN A 167 -34.59 2.46 2.01
C GLN A 167 -35.26 2.53 3.39
N LEU A 168 -34.58 3.13 4.38
CA LEU A 168 -35.15 3.33 5.71
C LEU A 168 -36.37 4.24 5.65
N LEU A 169 -36.29 5.39 4.97
CA LEU A 169 -37.42 6.30 4.81
C LEU A 169 -38.62 5.63 4.11
N ALA A 170 -38.37 4.85 3.07
CA ALA A 170 -39.41 4.10 2.38
C ALA A 170 -40.07 3.06 3.30
N ALA A 171 -39.27 2.32 4.08
CA ALA A 171 -39.79 1.36 5.06
C ALA A 171 -40.61 2.05 6.16
N THR A 172 -40.17 3.19 6.70
CA THR A 172 -40.93 3.94 7.70
C THR A 172 -42.24 4.47 7.15
N GLN A 173 -42.27 4.92 5.89
CA GLN A 173 -43.50 5.35 5.21
C GLN A 173 -44.47 4.18 4.98
N GLN A 174 -43.96 3.02 4.59
CA GLN A 174 -44.78 1.80 4.47
C GLN A 174 -45.38 1.38 5.82
N LEU A 175 -44.57 1.39 6.89
CA LEU A 175 -45.04 1.12 8.25
C LEU A 175 -46.08 2.14 8.72
N ALA A 176 -45.89 3.43 8.42
CA ALA A 176 -46.87 4.47 8.74
C ALA A 176 -48.19 4.31 7.96
N ALA A 177 -48.12 3.88 6.69
CA ALA A 177 -49.31 3.60 5.88
C ALA A 177 -50.10 2.39 6.44
N VAL A 178 -49.42 1.32 6.84
CA VAL A 178 -50.07 0.14 7.47
C VAL A 178 -50.67 0.49 8.84
N GLY A 179 -50.01 1.35 9.63
CA GLY A 179 -50.55 1.85 10.90
C GLY A 179 -51.75 2.79 10.72
N GLY A 180 -51.76 3.60 9.67
CA GLY A 180 -52.89 4.46 9.29
C GLY A 180 -54.11 3.67 8.81
N ASP A 181 -53.90 2.64 7.97
CA ASP A 181 -54.97 1.76 7.49
C ASP A 181 -55.59 0.93 8.63
N ALA A 182 -54.79 0.51 9.62
CA ALA A 182 -55.31 -0.19 10.81
C ALA A 182 -56.16 0.73 11.71
N ALA A 183 -55.77 2.00 11.87
CA ALA A 183 -56.55 2.99 12.61
C ALA A 183 -57.86 3.34 11.87
N GLU A 184 -57.81 3.50 10.55
CA GLU A 184 -58.98 3.80 9.72
C GLU A 184 -59.93 2.60 9.63
N SER A 185 -59.40 1.37 9.57
CA SER A 185 -60.17 0.12 9.59
C SER A 185 -60.83 -0.16 10.95
N ALA A 186 -60.25 0.30 12.06
CA ALA A 186 -60.86 0.20 13.39
C ALA A 186 -62.01 1.21 13.60
N GLN A 187 -62.02 2.34 12.88
CA GLN A 187 -63.06 3.37 12.98
C GLN A 187 -64.28 3.12 12.07
N ARG A 188 -64.15 2.35 10.98
CA ARG A 188 -65.27 1.98 10.10
C ARG A 188 -66.38 1.14 10.77
N PRO A 189 -66.10 0.10 11.59
CA PRO A 189 -67.17 -0.65 12.24
C PRO A 189 -67.93 0.16 13.31
N ALA A 190 -67.26 1.10 13.98
CA ALA A 190 -67.88 1.97 14.99
C ALA A 190 -68.85 2.99 14.37
N LYS A 191 -68.53 3.56 13.20
CA LYS A 191 -69.44 4.47 12.48
C LYS A 191 -70.64 3.74 11.86
N GLN A 192 -70.44 2.55 11.29
CA GLN A 192 -71.53 1.77 10.70
C GLN A 192 -72.52 1.24 11.75
N GLN A 193 -72.06 0.91 12.97
CA GLN A 193 -72.96 0.54 14.07
C GLN A 193 -73.78 1.73 14.58
N GLN A 194 -73.21 2.93 14.66
CA GLN A 194 -73.94 4.14 15.06
C GLN A 194 -74.98 4.58 14.03
N GLU A 195 -74.69 4.43 12.73
CA GLU A 195 -75.66 4.71 11.65
C GLU A 195 -76.82 3.69 11.64
N GLN A 196 -76.53 2.40 11.88
CA GLN A 196 -77.57 1.36 11.98
C GLN A 196 -78.43 1.47 13.25
N GLU A 197 -77.87 1.87 14.40
CA GLU A 197 -78.66 2.13 15.61
C GLU A 197 -79.55 3.37 15.47
N GLN A 198 -79.12 4.40 14.73
CA GLN A 198 -79.94 5.57 14.45
C GLN A 198 -81.07 5.27 13.46
N GLU A 199 -80.83 4.46 12.42
CA GLU A 199 -81.91 3.99 11.52
C GLU A 199 -82.91 3.08 12.25
N HIS A 200 -82.43 2.20 13.14
CA HIS A 200 -83.32 1.32 13.91
C HIS A 200 -84.15 2.09 14.95
N ALA A 201 -83.58 3.13 15.58
CA ALA A 201 -84.31 4.01 16.49
C ALA A 201 -85.38 4.84 15.78
N ALA A 202 -85.09 5.36 14.58
CA ALA A 202 -86.08 6.10 13.78
C ALA A 202 -87.25 5.21 13.32
N ALA A 203 -87.00 3.93 13.03
CA ALA A 203 -88.04 2.98 12.62
C ALA A 203 -88.96 2.52 13.77
N MET A 204 -88.58 2.69 15.04
CA MET A 204 -89.45 2.40 16.20
C MET A 204 -90.34 3.59 16.59
N GLU A 205 -90.09 4.80 16.08
CA GLU A 205 -90.88 6.00 16.43
C GLU A 205 -92.06 6.24 15.46
N GLU A 206 -92.14 5.50 14.35
CA GLU A 206 -93.23 5.61 13.34
C GLU A 206 -94.24 4.43 13.31
N GLY A 207 -94.21 3.52 14.30
CA GLY A 207 -95.18 2.40 14.42
C GLY A 207 -96.08 2.50 15.64
#